data_AF-A0AAV4DCS8-F1
#
_entry.id   AF-A0AAV4DCS8-F1
#
_cell.length_a   1.000
_cell.length_b   1.000
_cell.length_c   1.000
_cell.angle_alpha   90.00
_cell.angle_beta   90.00
_cell.angle_gamma   90.00
#
_symmetry.space_group_name_H-M   'P 1'
#
loop_
_entity.id
_entity.type
_entity.pdbx_description
1 polymer ?
#
loop_
_entity_poly.entity_id
_entity_poly.type
_entity_poly.pdbx_seq_one_letter_code
_entity_poly.pdbx_strand_id
1 'polypeptide(L)'
;MKPRAEQCKEEGNRCMKEEKYTEAVIHYSEAVKHDPNSAVLHSNRSLAFLRLDQLYLAMEDAQQAIKLEPNWPKGFYRKGEIEFKAGHYQQALVSYKKAMIRDPNDSGILSAISKTNKEMSKDKKDATRTPIIYTLIGLIVGVVIVLADQFLTKKPAIQYLVLQVLLVAGCGGIGFIVAKIKRYITVSQRESLLEEPLDLLKEMGEHGEEPKKQMSQNSNSHTHHSQAAGRQRMRKGKS
;
A
#
# COMPACT_ATOMS: atom_id res chain seq x y z
N MET A 1 13.58 -28.83 29.55
CA MET A 1 13.11 -27.45 29.73
C MET A 1 12.99 -26.83 28.35
N LYS A 2 11.86 -26.21 27.95
CA LYS A 2 11.73 -25.61 26.61
C LYS A 2 12.65 -24.37 26.51
N PRO A 3 13.36 -24.15 25.38
CA PRO A 3 14.14 -22.93 25.16
C PRO A 3 13.29 -21.67 25.35
N ARG A 4 13.90 -20.57 25.80
CA ARG A 4 13.18 -19.32 26.07
C ARG A 4 12.41 -18.81 24.85
N ALA A 5 13.00 -18.91 23.66
CA ALA A 5 12.35 -18.57 22.39
C ALA A 5 11.06 -19.35 22.16
N GLU A 6 11.06 -20.66 22.43
CA GLU A 6 9.90 -21.53 22.25
C GLU A 6 8.77 -21.20 23.24
N GLN A 7 9.10 -20.87 24.49
CA GLN A 7 8.11 -20.43 25.48
C GLN A 7 7.44 -19.12 25.05
N CYS A 8 8.25 -18.13 24.63
CA CYS A 8 7.74 -16.85 24.13
C CYS A 8 6.89 -17.04 22.86
N LYS A 9 7.27 -17.95 21.96
CA LYS A 9 6.47 -18.30 20.78
C LYS A 9 5.12 -18.90 21.16
N GLU A 10 5.08 -19.83 22.11
CA GLU A 10 3.84 -20.46 22.57
C GLU A 10 2.89 -19.44 23.20
N GLU A 11 3.42 -18.52 23.99
CA GLU A 11 2.66 -17.42 24.57
C GLU A 11 2.13 -16.48 23.47
N GLY A 12 2.96 -16.10 22.50
CA GLY A 12 2.52 -15.32 21.34
C GLY A 12 1.41 -16.03 20.55
N ASN A 13 1.52 -17.35 20.36
CA ASN A 13 0.47 -18.16 19.71
C ASN A 13 -0.82 -18.19 20.53
N ARG A 14 -0.74 -18.19 21.87
CA ARG A 14 -1.91 -18.09 22.75
C ARG A 14 -2.58 -16.74 22.60
N CYS A 15 -1.81 -15.65 22.69
CA CYS A 15 -2.33 -14.29 22.47
C CYS A 15 -2.99 -14.14 21.09
N MET A 16 -2.42 -14.74 20.03
CA MET A 16 -3.04 -14.75 18.71
C MET A 16 -4.41 -15.45 18.68
N LYS A 17 -4.57 -16.56 19.43
CA LYS A 17 -5.86 -17.27 19.53
C LYS A 17 -6.88 -16.50 20.35
N GLU A 18 -6.43 -15.72 21.33
CA GLU A 18 -7.25 -14.84 22.15
C GLU A 18 -7.49 -13.46 21.50
N GLU A 19 -7.02 -13.24 20.26
CA GLU A 19 -7.10 -11.98 19.53
C GLU A 19 -6.38 -10.79 20.21
N LYS A 20 -5.48 -11.07 21.14
CA LYS A 20 -4.61 -10.11 21.84
C LYS A 20 -3.35 -9.82 21.02
N TYR A 21 -3.52 -9.11 19.92
CA TYR A 21 -2.47 -8.97 18.90
C TYR A 21 -1.26 -8.14 19.37
N THR A 22 -1.47 -7.13 20.22
CA THR A 22 -0.38 -6.31 20.76
C THR A 22 0.54 -7.15 21.66
N GLU A 23 -0.05 -7.95 22.54
CA GLU A 23 0.67 -8.89 23.41
C GLU A 23 1.36 -9.97 22.59
N ALA A 24 0.71 -10.47 21.53
CA ALA A 24 1.33 -11.41 20.61
C ALA A 24 2.61 -10.82 19.97
N VAL A 25 2.59 -9.56 19.53
CA VAL A 25 3.78 -8.87 19.00
C VAL A 25 4.89 -8.80 20.05
N ILE A 26 4.56 -8.48 21.31
CA ILE A 26 5.55 -8.42 22.39
C ILE A 26 6.21 -9.79 22.58
N HIS A 27 5.40 -10.85 22.71
CA HIS A 27 5.91 -12.20 22.93
C HIS A 27 6.70 -12.74 21.73
N TYR A 28 6.27 -12.49 20.50
CA TYR A 28 7.06 -12.85 19.33
C TYR A 28 8.34 -12.03 19.22
N SER A 29 8.33 -10.75 19.59
CA SER A 29 9.55 -9.93 19.58
C SER A 29 10.58 -10.43 20.58
N GLU A 30 10.15 -10.84 21.77
CA GLU A 30 11.03 -11.52 22.73
C GLU A 30 11.53 -12.87 22.18
N ALA A 31 10.68 -13.64 21.51
CA ALA A 31 11.11 -14.88 20.88
C ALA A 31 12.18 -14.64 19.80
N VAL A 32 12.00 -13.61 18.95
CA VAL A 32 12.95 -13.22 17.90
C VAL A 32 14.28 -12.75 18.48
N LYS A 33 14.29 -12.06 19.64
CA LYS A 33 15.55 -11.70 20.32
C LYS A 33 16.37 -12.93 20.71
N HIS A 34 15.70 -14.02 21.09
CA HIS A 34 16.35 -15.27 21.48
C HIS A 34 16.68 -16.17 20.30
N ASP A 35 15.93 -16.08 19.20
CA ASP A 35 16.18 -16.82 17.95
C ASP A 35 15.90 -15.94 16.72
N PRO A 36 16.86 -15.09 16.32
CA PRO A 36 16.66 -14.11 15.24
C PRO A 36 16.59 -14.74 13.85
N ASN A 37 17.03 -16.00 13.72
CA ASN A 37 17.10 -16.71 12.44
C ASN A 37 15.88 -17.61 12.18
N SER A 38 14.88 -17.57 13.06
CA SER A 38 13.65 -18.34 12.87
C SER A 38 12.69 -17.67 11.90
N ALA A 39 12.57 -18.19 10.68
CA ALA A 39 11.58 -17.72 9.71
C ALA A 39 10.14 -17.81 10.26
N VAL A 40 9.86 -18.82 11.09
CA VAL A 40 8.55 -19.02 11.73
C VAL A 40 8.19 -17.88 12.66
N LEU A 41 9.13 -17.39 13.47
CA LEU A 41 8.88 -16.28 14.38
C LEU A 41 8.58 -14.99 13.64
N HIS A 42 9.38 -14.66 12.61
CA HIS A 42 9.12 -13.52 11.73
C HIS A 42 7.75 -13.65 11.04
N SER A 43 7.42 -14.80 10.46
CA SER A 43 6.11 -15.04 9.84
C SER A 43 4.92 -14.97 10.82
N ASN A 44 5.12 -15.27 12.09
CA ASN A 44 4.07 -15.19 13.10
C ASN A 44 3.89 -13.75 13.60
N ARG A 45 5.00 -13.04 13.81
CA ARG A 45 4.99 -11.61 14.16
C ARG A 45 4.44 -10.75 13.03
N SER A 46 4.74 -11.08 11.78
CA SER A 46 4.16 -10.42 10.60
C SER A 46 2.64 -10.52 10.58
N LEU A 47 2.09 -11.68 10.96
CA LEU A 47 0.64 -11.85 11.07
C LEU A 47 0.07 -11.01 12.21
N ALA A 48 0.74 -10.93 13.36
CA ALA A 48 0.29 -10.11 14.47
C ALA A 48 0.27 -8.62 14.09
N PHE A 49 1.33 -8.11 13.44
CA PHE A 49 1.35 -6.75 12.89
C PHE A 49 0.27 -6.51 11.83
N LEU A 50 0.03 -7.48 10.95
CA LEU A 50 -1.06 -7.39 9.97
C LEU A 50 -2.43 -7.26 10.63
N ARG A 51 -2.67 -7.95 11.76
CA ARG A 51 -3.92 -7.84 12.54
C ARG A 51 -4.07 -6.49 13.24
N LEU A 52 -2.96 -5.80 13.49
CA LEU A 52 -2.91 -4.44 14.05
C LEU A 52 -2.91 -3.34 12.97
N ASP A 53 -3.09 -3.69 11.70
CA ASP A 53 -2.97 -2.79 10.53
C ASP A 53 -1.59 -2.08 10.44
N GLN A 54 -0.55 -2.63 11.09
CA GLN A 54 0.84 -2.17 11.01
C GLN A 54 1.54 -2.77 9.80
N LEU A 55 1.10 -2.36 8.59
CA LEU A 55 1.44 -3.06 7.35
C LEU A 55 2.93 -2.98 6.96
N TYR A 56 3.61 -1.86 7.26
CA TYR A 56 5.06 -1.73 7.05
C TYR A 56 5.86 -2.76 7.86
N LEU A 57 5.65 -2.82 9.18
CA LEU A 57 6.32 -3.77 10.07
C LEU A 57 5.97 -5.22 9.72
N ALA A 58 4.71 -5.47 9.34
CA ALA A 58 4.31 -6.77 8.84
C ALA A 58 5.08 -7.16 7.56
N MET A 59 5.28 -6.21 6.64
CA MET A 59 6.01 -6.43 5.40
C MET A 59 7.49 -6.73 5.65
N GLU A 60 8.12 -6.00 6.57
CA GLU A 60 9.51 -6.24 6.98
C GLU A 60 9.71 -7.67 7.49
N ASP A 61 8.87 -8.10 8.43
CA ASP A 61 8.93 -9.46 8.98
C ASP A 61 8.65 -10.54 7.93
N ALA A 62 7.67 -10.31 7.04
CA ALA A 62 7.37 -11.27 5.97
C ALA A 62 8.55 -11.40 5.00
N GLN A 63 9.23 -10.30 4.68
CA GLN A 63 10.44 -10.32 3.85
C GLN A 63 11.60 -11.01 4.55
N GLN A 64 11.77 -10.78 5.85
CA GLN A 64 12.80 -11.45 6.64
C GLN A 64 12.54 -12.97 6.73
N ALA A 65 11.29 -13.40 6.90
CA ALA A 65 10.92 -14.82 6.84
C ALA A 65 11.27 -15.45 5.48
N ILE A 66 11.00 -14.76 4.37
CA ILE A 66 11.36 -15.21 3.01
C ILE A 66 12.88 -15.29 2.84
N LYS A 67 13.63 -14.32 3.40
CA LYS A 67 15.09 -14.29 3.32
C LYS A 67 15.72 -15.47 4.08
N LEU A 68 15.18 -15.79 5.26
CA LEU A 68 15.65 -16.89 6.10
C LEU A 68 15.29 -18.25 5.49
N GLU A 69 14.07 -18.41 4.97
CA GLU A 69 13.62 -19.65 4.34
C GLU A 69 12.97 -19.40 2.95
N PRO A 70 13.77 -19.27 1.88
CA PRO A 70 13.26 -18.96 0.54
C PRO A 70 12.37 -20.04 -0.10
N ASN A 71 12.41 -21.26 0.43
CA ASN A 71 11.61 -22.40 -0.04
C ASN A 71 10.34 -22.59 0.79
N TRP A 72 10.17 -21.84 1.88
CA TRP A 72 9.00 -21.98 2.73
C TRP A 72 7.80 -21.18 2.17
N PRO A 73 6.68 -21.83 1.81
CA PRO A 73 5.54 -21.16 1.18
C PRO A 73 4.91 -20.07 2.06
N LYS A 74 4.96 -20.25 3.39
CA LYS A 74 4.24 -19.37 4.34
C LYS A 74 4.76 -17.94 4.35
N GLY A 75 6.07 -17.72 4.17
CA GLY A 75 6.63 -16.37 4.05
C GLY A 75 6.03 -15.59 2.86
N PHE A 76 5.94 -16.23 1.69
CA PHE A 76 5.30 -15.65 0.51
C PHE A 76 3.80 -15.47 0.70
N TYR A 77 3.13 -16.40 1.38
CA TYR A 77 1.72 -16.26 1.73
C TYR A 77 1.47 -15.04 2.61
N ARG A 78 2.26 -14.84 3.68
CA ARG A 78 2.17 -13.66 4.56
C ARG A 78 2.37 -12.36 3.79
N LYS A 79 3.40 -12.31 2.94
CA LYS A 79 3.63 -11.16 2.05
C LYS A 79 2.41 -10.87 1.17
N GLY A 80 1.82 -11.91 0.58
CA GLY A 80 0.60 -11.78 -0.21
C GLY A 80 -0.61 -11.26 0.60
N GLU A 81 -0.77 -11.68 1.86
CA GLU A 81 -1.83 -11.18 2.73
C GLU A 81 -1.67 -9.68 3.02
N ILE A 82 -0.43 -9.25 3.28
CA ILE A 82 -0.11 -7.85 3.55
C ILE A 82 -0.34 -6.98 2.31
N GLU A 83 0.15 -7.42 1.14
CA GLU A 83 -0.07 -6.73 -0.14
C GLU A 83 -1.57 -6.67 -0.49
N PHE A 84 -2.32 -7.76 -0.25
CA PHE A 84 -3.76 -7.79 -0.46
C PHE A 84 -4.47 -6.76 0.43
N LYS A 85 -4.10 -6.70 1.72
CA LYS A 85 -4.66 -5.76 2.70
C LYS A 85 -4.31 -4.30 2.36
N ALA A 86 -3.11 -4.05 1.84
CA ALA A 86 -2.71 -2.74 1.30
C ALA A 86 -3.43 -2.38 -0.01
N GLY A 87 -4.21 -3.29 -0.63
CA GLY A 87 -4.89 -3.05 -1.90
C GLY A 87 -3.98 -3.16 -3.13
N HIS A 88 -2.79 -3.75 -2.97
CA HIS A 88 -1.81 -4.08 -4.00
C HIS A 88 -2.10 -5.47 -4.58
N TYR A 89 -3.28 -5.63 -5.19
CA TYR A 89 -3.78 -6.94 -5.61
C TYR A 89 -2.90 -7.65 -6.64
N GLN A 90 -2.23 -6.91 -7.53
CA GLN A 90 -1.32 -7.48 -8.52
C GLN A 90 -0.08 -8.09 -7.84
N GLN A 91 0.55 -7.34 -6.95
CA GLN A 91 1.69 -7.79 -6.16
C GLN A 91 1.30 -9.00 -5.30
N ALA A 92 0.14 -8.92 -4.63
CA ALA A 92 -0.40 -10.01 -3.83
C ALA A 92 -0.55 -11.31 -4.65
N LEU A 93 -1.08 -11.24 -5.88
CA LEU A 93 -1.17 -12.40 -6.76
C LEU A 93 0.20 -13.00 -7.10
N VAL A 94 1.22 -12.16 -7.33
CA VAL A 94 2.58 -12.63 -7.58
C VAL A 94 3.13 -13.35 -6.34
N SER A 95 2.95 -12.78 -5.15
CA SER A 95 3.39 -13.38 -3.90
C SER A 95 2.66 -14.71 -3.62
N TYR A 96 1.34 -14.77 -3.77
CA TYR A 96 0.60 -16.03 -3.61
C TYR A 96 0.97 -17.07 -4.65
N LYS A 97 1.23 -16.69 -5.92
CA LYS A 97 1.72 -17.63 -6.93
C LYS A 97 3.10 -18.20 -6.55
N LYS A 98 3.98 -17.39 -5.97
CA LYS A 98 5.27 -17.89 -5.45
C LYS A 98 5.07 -18.88 -4.30
N ALA A 99 4.09 -18.64 -3.42
CA ALA A 99 3.71 -19.60 -2.38
C ALA A 99 3.16 -20.90 -2.99
N MET A 100 2.26 -20.80 -3.97
CA MET A 100 1.65 -21.94 -4.68
C MET A 100 2.66 -22.82 -5.41
N ILE A 101 3.72 -22.23 -5.99
CA ILE A 101 4.80 -23.01 -6.63
C ILE A 101 5.52 -23.90 -5.61
N ARG A 102 5.59 -23.48 -4.34
CA ARG A 102 6.27 -24.22 -3.26
C ARG A 102 5.35 -25.23 -2.59
N ASP A 103 4.07 -24.90 -2.47
CA ASP A 103 3.03 -25.80 -1.98
C ASP A 103 1.77 -25.72 -2.87
N PRO A 104 1.68 -26.56 -3.91
CA PRO A 104 0.59 -26.49 -4.88
C PRO A 104 -0.73 -27.08 -4.36
N ASN A 105 -0.69 -27.84 -3.27
CA ASN A 105 -1.86 -28.54 -2.72
C ASN A 105 -2.53 -27.77 -1.58
N ASP A 106 -1.96 -26.65 -1.14
CA ASP A 106 -2.56 -25.79 -0.12
C ASP A 106 -3.80 -25.06 -0.65
N SER A 107 -4.97 -25.54 -0.23
CA SER A 107 -6.28 -24.94 -0.53
C SER A 107 -6.44 -23.50 -0.03
N GLY A 108 -5.72 -23.12 1.03
CA GLY A 108 -5.65 -21.76 1.56
C GLY A 108 -4.96 -20.79 0.59
N ILE A 109 -3.93 -21.24 -0.14
CA ILE A 109 -3.28 -20.44 -1.18
C ILE A 109 -4.20 -20.26 -2.39
N LEU A 110 -4.85 -21.32 -2.84
CA LEU A 110 -5.77 -21.27 -3.99
C LEU A 110 -6.98 -20.37 -3.73
N SER A 111 -7.54 -20.45 -2.53
CA SER A 111 -8.64 -19.57 -2.11
C SER A 111 -8.19 -18.10 -2.01
N ALA A 112 -6.98 -17.83 -1.51
CA ALA A 112 -6.41 -16.48 -1.46
C ALA A 112 -6.19 -15.90 -2.87
N ILE A 113 -5.69 -16.68 -3.82
CA ILE A 113 -5.56 -16.28 -5.24
C ILE A 113 -6.92 -15.95 -5.84
N SER A 114 -7.91 -16.83 -5.63
CA SER A 114 -9.27 -16.65 -6.16
C SER A 114 -9.94 -15.40 -5.60
N LYS A 115 -9.83 -15.18 -4.28
CA LYS A 115 -10.29 -13.97 -3.60
C LYS A 115 -9.61 -12.72 -4.16
N THR A 116 -8.29 -12.78 -4.35
CA THR A 116 -7.52 -11.65 -4.88
C THR A 116 -7.91 -11.31 -6.32
N ASN A 117 -8.12 -12.31 -7.18
CA ASN A 117 -8.62 -12.09 -8.55
C ASN A 117 -10.00 -11.41 -8.57
N LYS A 118 -10.88 -11.80 -7.64
CA LYS A 118 -12.21 -11.19 -7.49
C LYS A 118 -12.10 -9.71 -7.10
N GLU A 119 -11.32 -9.39 -6.07
CA GLU A 119 -11.14 -8.00 -5.63
C GLU A 119 -10.41 -7.15 -6.68
N MET A 120 -9.39 -7.71 -7.35
CA MET A 120 -8.72 -7.05 -8.47
C MET A 120 -9.68 -6.73 -9.61
N SER A 121 -10.57 -7.66 -9.95
CA SER A 121 -11.59 -7.46 -10.99
C SER A 121 -12.60 -6.39 -10.59
N LYS A 122 -12.99 -6.35 -9.32
CA LYS A 122 -13.85 -5.29 -8.75
C LYS A 122 -13.16 -3.93 -8.81
N ASP A 123 -11.92 -3.82 -8.33
CA ASP A 123 -11.14 -2.58 -8.37
C ASP A 123 -10.95 -2.07 -9.82
N LYS A 124 -10.73 -2.98 -10.78
CA LYS A 124 -10.67 -2.63 -12.21
C LYS A 124 -12.00 -2.09 -12.73
N LYS A 125 -13.13 -2.73 -12.38
CA LYS A 125 -14.46 -2.26 -12.76
C LYS A 125 -14.76 -0.89 -12.14
N ASP A 126 -14.43 -0.70 -10.88
CA ASP A 126 -14.62 0.56 -10.16
C ASP A 126 -13.76 1.67 -10.77
N ALA A 127 -12.51 1.37 -11.13
CA ALA A 127 -11.63 2.30 -11.82
C ALA A 127 -12.19 2.74 -13.19
N THR A 128 -12.88 1.84 -13.91
CA THR A 128 -13.54 2.15 -15.19
C THR A 128 -14.86 2.91 -15.00
N ARG A 129 -15.66 2.53 -14.00
CA ARG A 129 -17.01 3.09 -13.78
C ARG A 129 -17.01 4.45 -13.10
N THR A 130 -16.12 4.66 -12.13
CA THR A 130 -16.04 5.92 -11.35
C THR A 130 -15.98 7.17 -12.24
N PRO A 131 -15.08 7.28 -13.23
CA PRO A 131 -15.03 8.48 -14.07
C PRO A 131 -16.33 8.71 -14.85
N ILE A 132 -16.95 7.65 -15.39
CA ILE A 132 -18.21 7.75 -16.13
C ILE A 132 -19.31 8.31 -15.23
N ILE A 133 -19.47 7.75 -14.03
CA ILE A 133 -20.50 8.21 -13.08
C ILE A 133 -20.29 9.68 -12.72
N TYR A 134 -19.05 10.09 -12.44
CA TYR A 134 -18.76 11.48 -12.09
C TYR A 134 -18.95 12.44 -13.28
N THR A 135 -18.62 12.02 -14.50
CA THR A 135 -18.93 12.79 -15.70
C THR A 135 -20.44 12.96 -15.86
N LEU A 136 -21.24 11.90 -15.69
CA LEU A 136 -22.70 11.98 -15.77
C LEU A 136 -23.30 12.90 -14.70
N ILE A 137 -22.83 12.82 -13.46
CA ILE A 137 -23.23 13.74 -12.38
C ILE A 137 -22.89 15.19 -12.76
N GLY A 138 -21.69 15.43 -13.29
CA GLY A 138 -21.27 16.75 -13.76
C GLY A 138 -22.15 17.29 -14.89
N LEU A 139 -22.51 16.45 -15.86
CA LEU A 139 -23.43 16.84 -16.95
C LEU A 139 -24.81 17.20 -16.42
N ILE A 140 -25.36 16.41 -15.49
CA ILE A 140 -26.67 16.69 -14.87
C ILE A 140 -26.65 18.03 -14.13
N VAL A 141 -25.61 18.28 -13.34
CA VAL A 141 -25.42 19.56 -12.63
C VAL A 141 -25.34 20.72 -13.64
N GLY A 142 -24.59 20.55 -14.73
CA GLY A 142 -24.50 21.54 -15.79
C GLY A 142 -25.86 21.87 -16.42
N VAL A 143 -26.69 20.85 -16.71
CA VAL A 143 -28.03 21.04 -17.26
C VAL A 143 -28.92 21.80 -16.27
N VAL A 144 -28.87 21.44 -14.98
CA VAL A 144 -29.63 22.14 -13.92
C VAL A 144 -29.22 23.62 -13.85
N ILE A 145 -27.93 23.95 -13.99
CA ILE A 145 -27.45 25.34 -14.01
C ILE A 145 -28.03 26.10 -15.21
N VAL A 146 -28.02 25.50 -16.41
CA VAL A 146 -28.58 26.15 -17.62
C VAL A 146 -30.08 26.36 -17.47
N LEU A 147 -30.82 25.37 -16.97
CA LEU A 147 -32.26 25.49 -16.75
C LEU A 147 -32.56 26.55 -15.69
N ALA A 148 -31.79 26.60 -14.60
CA ALA A 148 -31.95 27.62 -13.58
C ALA A 148 -31.74 29.04 -14.14
N ASP A 149 -30.73 29.26 -14.99
CA ASP A 149 -30.51 30.56 -15.65
C ASP A 149 -31.64 30.92 -16.63
N GLN A 150 -32.20 29.94 -17.34
CA GLN A 150 -33.31 30.19 -18.27
C GLN A 150 -34.63 30.49 -17.57
N PHE A 151 -34.92 29.84 -16.43
CA PHE A 151 -36.21 29.96 -15.74
C PHE A 151 -36.24 31.07 -14.69
N LEU A 152 -35.13 31.33 -13.99
CA LEU A 152 -35.10 32.27 -12.87
C LEU A 152 -34.70 33.69 -13.29
N THR A 153 -33.96 33.84 -14.40
CA THR A 153 -33.39 35.12 -14.79
C THR A 153 -34.24 35.81 -15.87
N LYS A 154 -34.70 37.04 -15.61
CA LYS A 154 -35.51 37.83 -16.58
C LYS A 154 -34.78 38.13 -17.90
N LYS A 155 -33.43 38.14 -17.87
CA LYS A 155 -32.56 38.18 -19.04
C LYS A 155 -31.55 37.05 -18.86
N PRO A 156 -31.61 35.95 -19.64
CA PRO A 156 -30.70 34.82 -19.46
C PRO A 156 -29.26 35.28 -19.72
N ALA A 157 -28.35 34.95 -18.80
CA ALA A 157 -26.95 35.31 -18.94
C ALA A 157 -26.27 34.46 -20.04
N ILE A 158 -26.72 33.22 -20.23
CA ILE A 158 -26.17 32.28 -21.20
C ILE A 158 -27.09 32.22 -22.44
N GLN A 159 -27.09 33.30 -23.21
CA GLN A 159 -28.01 33.46 -24.34
C GLN A 159 -27.66 32.56 -25.55
N TYR A 160 -26.36 32.32 -25.80
CA TYR A 160 -25.90 31.53 -26.94
C TYR A 160 -25.95 30.02 -26.66
N LEU A 161 -26.58 29.25 -27.55
CA LEU A 161 -26.64 27.78 -27.48
C LEU A 161 -25.24 27.15 -27.32
N VAL A 162 -24.26 27.68 -28.04
CA VAL A 162 -22.87 27.21 -27.97
C VAL A 162 -22.33 27.35 -26.54
N LEU A 163 -22.63 28.45 -25.84
CA LEU A 163 -22.15 28.70 -24.48
C LEU A 163 -22.83 27.77 -23.46
N GLN A 164 -24.11 27.42 -23.67
CA GLN A 164 -24.83 26.44 -22.85
C GLN A 164 -24.19 25.05 -22.98
N VAL A 165 -23.94 24.61 -24.21
CA VAL A 165 -23.30 23.30 -24.47
C VAL A 165 -21.89 23.26 -23.88
N LEU A 166 -21.11 24.34 -24.02
CA LEU A 166 -19.78 24.44 -23.44
C LEU A 166 -19.80 24.39 -21.91
N LEU A 167 -20.77 25.04 -21.26
CA LEU A 167 -20.90 25.00 -19.80
C LEU A 167 -21.20 23.57 -19.32
N VAL A 168 -22.20 22.92 -19.92
CA VAL A 168 -22.59 21.54 -19.56
C VAL A 168 -21.41 20.59 -19.76
N ALA A 169 -20.74 20.66 -20.93
CA ALA A 169 -19.55 19.87 -21.21
C ALA A 169 -18.42 20.16 -20.20
N GLY A 170 -18.24 21.43 -19.81
CA GLY A 170 -17.28 21.85 -18.79
C GLY A 170 -17.55 21.21 -17.43
N CYS A 171 -18.80 21.21 -16.96
CA CYS A 171 -19.19 20.54 -15.72
C CYS A 171 -18.92 19.02 -15.76
N GLY A 172 -19.21 18.37 -16.90
CA GLY A 172 -18.86 16.95 -17.12
C GLY A 172 -17.34 16.70 -17.07
N GLY A 173 -16.55 17.61 -17.64
CA GLY A 173 -15.09 17.59 -17.59
C GLY A 173 -14.54 17.72 -16.16
N ILE A 174 -15.10 18.64 -15.35
CA ILE A 174 -14.74 18.79 -13.93
C ILE A 174 -15.01 17.49 -13.17
N GLY A 175 -16.17 16.86 -13.39
CA GLY A 175 -16.50 15.56 -12.80
C GLY A 175 -15.45 14.48 -13.11
N PHE A 176 -15.01 14.39 -14.37
CA PHE A 176 -13.95 13.47 -14.78
C PHE A 176 -12.62 13.73 -14.05
N ILE A 177 -12.22 15.00 -13.91
CA ILE A 177 -11.00 15.39 -13.21
C ILE A 177 -11.07 15.00 -11.73
N VAL A 178 -12.19 15.29 -11.05
CA VAL A 178 -12.41 14.90 -9.66
C VAL A 178 -12.30 13.39 -9.47
N ALA A 179 -12.89 12.59 -10.37
CA ALA A 179 -12.76 11.14 -10.33
C ALA A 179 -11.30 10.67 -10.47
N LYS A 180 -10.52 11.29 -11.35
CA LYS A 180 -9.09 10.99 -11.53
C LYS A 180 -8.28 11.35 -10.29
N ILE A 181 -8.53 12.51 -9.68
CA ILE A 181 -7.87 12.94 -8.44
C ILE A 181 -8.18 11.95 -7.32
N LYS A 182 -9.46 11.59 -7.13
CA LYS A 182 -9.86 10.59 -6.13
C LYS A 182 -9.11 9.27 -6.32
N ARG A 183 -9.07 8.75 -7.54
CA ARG A 183 -8.35 7.50 -7.85
C ARG A 183 -6.85 7.63 -7.55
N TYR A 184 -6.25 8.76 -7.92
CA TYR A 184 -4.84 9.02 -7.65
C TYR A 184 -4.54 9.02 -6.14
N ILE A 185 -5.35 9.71 -5.33
CA ILE A 185 -5.20 9.73 -3.88
C ILE A 185 -5.33 8.32 -3.30
N THR A 186 -6.35 7.55 -3.71
CA THR A 186 -6.52 6.17 -3.23
C THR A 186 -5.32 5.30 -3.55
N VAL A 187 -4.79 5.36 -4.77
CA VAL A 187 -3.61 4.56 -5.14
C VAL A 187 -2.38 5.03 -4.38
N SER A 188 -2.19 6.34 -4.23
CA SER A 188 -1.06 6.90 -3.48
C SER A 188 -1.08 6.49 -2.00
N GLN A 189 -2.26 6.44 -1.38
CA GLN A 189 -2.42 5.98 0.00
C GLN A 189 -2.05 4.51 0.16
N ARG A 190 -2.38 3.67 -0.83
CA ARG A 190 -2.03 2.24 -0.80
C ARG A 190 -0.51 2.03 -0.81
N GLU A 191 0.19 2.77 -1.64
CA GLU A 191 1.66 2.73 -1.72
C GLU A 191 2.30 3.13 -0.38
N SER A 192 1.84 4.23 0.23
CA SER A 192 2.42 4.71 1.51
C SER A 192 2.23 3.75 2.69
N LEU A 193 1.28 2.80 2.64
CA LEU A 193 1.05 1.85 3.74
C LEU A 193 2.18 0.84 3.93
N LEU A 194 2.96 0.57 2.87
CA LEU A 194 4.06 -0.38 2.89
C LEU A 194 5.44 0.29 2.93
N GLU A 195 5.48 1.62 2.92
CA GLU A 195 6.70 2.41 3.04
C GLU A 195 6.99 2.70 4.52
N GLU A 196 8.27 2.94 4.82
CA GLU A 196 8.66 3.35 6.17
C GLU A 196 8.00 4.68 6.50
N PRO A 197 7.35 4.83 7.66
CA PRO A 197 6.76 6.09 8.05
C PRO A 197 7.87 7.16 8.09
N LEU A 198 7.62 8.30 7.44
CA LEU A 198 8.58 9.39 7.35
C LEU A 198 8.94 9.90 8.76
N ASP A 199 10.13 9.56 9.24
CA ASP A 199 10.67 10.05 10.50
C ASP A 199 11.37 11.40 10.29
N LEU A 200 10.55 12.45 10.23
CA LEU A 200 11.02 13.83 10.06
C LEU A 200 12.01 14.27 11.15
N LEU A 201 11.98 13.65 12.34
CA LEU A 201 12.92 13.97 13.42
C LEU A 201 14.32 13.43 13.12
N LYS A 202 14.41 12.26 12.48
CA LYS A 202 15.68 11.69 12.03
C LYS A 202 16.30 12.52 10.89
N GLU A 203 15.50 12.94 9.91
CA GLU A 203 15.98 13.78 8.81
C GLU A 203 16.39 15.20 9.26
N MET A 204 15.68 15.79 10.25
CA MET A 204 16.06 17.09 10.82
C MET A 204 17.25 16.99 11.79
N GLY A 205 17.44 15.85 12.45
CA GLY A 205 18.58 15.60 13.33
C GLY A 205 19.90 15.35 12.59
N GLU A 206 19.84 14.73 11.41
CA GLU A 206 21.04 14.49 10.57
C GLU A 206 21.55 15.76 9.86
N HIS A 207 20.73 16.81 9.73
CA HIS A 207 21.17 18.12 9.22
C HIS A 207 21.76 19.06 10.29
N GLY A 208 21.83 18.63 11.55
CA GLY A 208 22.36 19.42 12.68
C GLY A 208 23.84 19.24 12.99
N GLU A 209 24.54 18.29 12.35
CA GLU A 209 25.96 18.02 12.61
C GLU A 209 26.81 18.13 11.34
N GLU A 210 27.37 19.33 11.08
CA GLU A 210 28.54 19.47 10.23
C GLU A 210 29.85 19.18 11.02
N PRO A 211 30.91 18.68 10.35
CA PRO A 211 31.77 17.63 10.89
C PRO A 211 33.04 18.16 11.57
N LYS A 212 33.43 17.54 12.69
CA LYS A 212 34.83 17.60 13.15
C LYS A 212 35.69 16.72 12.25
N LYS A 213 36.56 17.36 11.47
CA LYS A 213 37.68 16.74 10.75
C LYS A 213 38.44 15.76 11.64
N GLN A 214 38.48 14.50 11.25
CA GLN A 214 39.66 13.67 11.49
C GLN A 214 39.89 12.75 10.31
N MET A 215 41.10 12.86 9.78
CA MET A 215 41.59 12.22 8.58
C MET A 215 42.22 10.88 8.98
N SER A 216 41.67 9.76 8.53
CA SER A 216 42.44 8.53 8.29
C SER A 216 41.67 7.58 7.37
N GLN A 217 42.41 7.06 6.40
CA GLN A 217 42.00 6.21 5.29
C GLN A 217 41.48 4.84 5.78
N ASN A 218 40.43 4.27 5.17
CA ASN A 218 40.55 3.14 4.21
C ASN A 218 39.16 2.57 3.78
N SER A 219 39.07 2.28 2.47
CA SER A 219 38.12 1.45 1.69
C SER A 219 36.86 0.82 2.31
N ASN A 220 35.67 1.15 1.80
CA ASN A 220 34.95 0.39 0.74
C ASN A 220 33.56 0.99 0.47
N SER A 221 33.28 1.25 -0.80
CA SER A 221 32.07 1.91 -1.28
C SER A 221 30.86 0.97 -1.35
N HIS A 222 29.80 1.30 -0.62
CA HIS A 222 28.44 0.92 -1.01
C HIS A 222 27.57 2.17 -1.05
N THR A 223 27.43 2.73 -2.24
CA THR A 223 26.50 3.82 -2.56
C THR A 223 25.06 3.31 -2.47
N HIS A 224 24.34 3.69 -1.42
CA HIS A 224 22.88 3.59 -1.36
C HIS A 224 22.28 4.66 -2.26
N HIS A 225 21.87 4.27 -3.47
CA HIS A 225 21.03 5.11 -4.32
C HIS A 225 19.59 5.06 -3.82
N SER A 226 19.16 6.12 -3.13
CA SER A 226 17.74 6.39 -2.87
C SER A 226 17.00 6.49 -4.21
N GLN A 227 16.05 5.57 -4.42
CA GLN A 227 15.25 5.49 -5.64
C GLN A 227 14.31 6.69 -5.85
N ALA A 228 14.21 7.60 -4.87
CA ALA A 228 13.47 8.85 -4.99
C ALA A 228 14.19 9.89 -5.89
N ALA A 229 15.52 9.87 -5.94
CA ALA A 229 16.31 10.82 -6.75
C ALA A 229 16.36 10.48 -8.26
N GLY A 230 16.06 9.23 -8.64
CA GLY A 230 16.13 8.77 -10.03
C GLY A 230 14.98 9.25 -10.92
N ARG A 231 13.79 9.51 -10.35
CA ARG A 231 12.60 9.90 -11.12
C ARG A 231 12.57 11.37 -11.52
N GLN A 232 13.31 12.25 -10.85
CA GLN A 232 13.38 13.67 -11.19
C GLN A 232 14.32 13.98 -12.36
N ARG A 233 15.33 13.14 -12.63
CA ARG A 233 16.26 13.35 -13.76
C ARG A 233 15.67 12.95 -15.12
N MET A 234 14.70 12.04 -15.17
CA MET A 234 14.05 11.60 -16.42
C MET A 234 13.04 12.62 -17.01
N ARG A 235 12.66 13.66 -16.25
CA ARG A 235 11.75 14.71 -16.72
C ARG A 235 12.43 15.93 -17.35
N LYS A 236 13.76 16.08 -17.21
CA LYS A 236 14.53 17.18 -17.82
C LYS A 236 15.33 16.78 -19.08
N GLY A 237 15.12 15.58 -19.62
CA GLY A 237 15.84 15.07 -20.80
C GLY A 237 15.00 14.84 -22.06
N LYS A 238 13.77 15.39 -22.12
CA LYS A 238 12.96 15.39 -23.35
C LYS A 238 12.44 16.80 -23.60
N SER A 239 13.32 17.63 -24.12
CA SER A 239 12.97 18.72 -25.04
C SER A 239 13.73 18.51 -26.33
#